data_AF-A0A812MYC5-F1
#
_entry.id   AF-A0A812MYC5-F1
#
_cell.length_a   1.000
_cell.length_b   1.000
_cell.length_c   1.000
_cell.angle_alpha   90.00
_cell.angle_beta   90.00
_cell.angle_gamma   90.00
#
_symmetry.space_group_name_H-M   'P 1'
#
loop_
_entity.id
_entity.type
_entity.pdbx_description
1 polymer ?
#
loop_
_entity_poly.entity_id
_entity_poly.type
_entity_poly.pdbx_seq_one_letter_code
_entity_poly.pdbx_strand_id
1 'polypeptide(L)'
;VGEKLLKDVVPEGAPQEIISVNTKKDALGHRIDIIEYAYQWKFDDAMARQLRRKKFQLHCKAAVVVARKKQFVLTIAAEENRWPIRGDDYKIAIDTFKLTY
;
A
#
# COMPACT_ATOMS: atom_id res chain seq x y z
N VAL A 1 -6.00 -2.49 -16.31
CA VAL A 1 -4.56 -2.25 -16.01
C VAL A 1 -4.23 -2.54 -14.55
N GLY A 2 -5.06 -2.15 -13.56
CA GLY A 2 -4.92 -2.64 -12.18
C GLY A 2 -4.87 -4.17 -12.06
N GLU A 3 -5.78 -4.89 -12.73
CA GLU A 3 -5.72 -6.36 -12.81
C GLU A 3 -4.51 -6.92 -13.58
N LYS A 4 -3.91 -6.14 -14.49
CA LYS A 4 -2.67 -6.53 -15.18
C LYS A 4 -1.45 -6.34 -14.26
N LEU A 5 -1.42 -5.28 -13.45
CA LEU A 5 -0.39 -5.08 -12.42
C LEU A 5 -0.38 -6.20 -11.37
N LEU A 6 -1.56 -6.72 -11.01
CA LEU A 6 -1.70 -7.88 -10.14
C LEU A 6 -1.15 -9.18 -10.75
N LYS A 7 -1.23 -9.32 -12.08
CA LYS A 7 -0.87 -10.56 -12.79
C LYS A 7 0.57 -10.58 -13.31
N ASP A 8 1.16 -9.43 -13.61
CA ASP A 8 2.45 -9.35 -14.30
C ASP A 8 3.67 -9.26 -13.36
N VAL A 9 3.52 -8.96 -12.06
CA VAL A 9 4.67 -8.68 -11.18
C VAL A 9 4.45 -9.12 -9.73
N VAL A 10 4.08 -10.39 -9.51
CA VAL A 10 4.26 -11.00 -8.18
C VAL A 10 5.27 -12.14 -8.34
N PRO A 11 6.54 -11.94 -7.95
CA PRO A 11 7.54 -13.00 -7.97
C PRO A 11 7.03 -14.24 -7.23
N GLU A 12 7.27 -15.44 -7.77
CA GLU A 12 6.99 -16.68 -7.04
C GLU A 12 7.73 -16.66 -5.69
N GLY A 13 6.99 -16.69 -4.59
CA GLY A 13 7.52 -16.59 -3.23
C GLY A 13 7.49 -15.20 -2.61
N ALA A 14 7.10 -14.15 -3.35
CA ALA A 14 6.66 -12.91 -2.72
C ALA A 14 5.48 -13.27 -1.80
N PRO A 15 5.44 -12.82 -0.53
CA PRO A 15 4.33 -13.16 0.34
C PRO A 15 3.04 -12.65 -0.33
N GLN A 16 1.89 -13.27 -0.07
CA GLN A 16 0.60 -12.82 -0.63
C GLN A 16 0.20 -11.49 0.03
N GLU A 17 0.99 -10.45 -0.25
CA GLU A 17 0.97 -9.18 0.45
C GLU A 17 -0.06 -8.24 -0.17
N ILE A 18 -0.45 -8.42 -1.44
CA ILE A 18 -1.45 -7.55 -2.06
C ILE A 18 -2.84 -7.91 -1.55
N ILE A 19 -3.43 -6.97 -0.80
CA ILE A 19 -4.75 -7.09 -0.18
C ILE A 19 -5.82 -6.65 -1.18
N SER A 20 -5.62 -5.52 -1.85
CA SER A 20 -6.59 -4.99 -2.80
C SER A 20 -5.91 -4.13 -3.86
N VAL A 21 -6.51 -4.09 -5.05
CA VAL A 21 -6.14 -3.14 -6.11
C VAL A 21 -7.42 -2.54 -6.67
N ASN A 22 -7.46 -1.22 -6.77
CA ASN A 22 -8.60 -0.50 -7.28
C ASN A 22 -8.14 0.65 -8.17
N THR A 23 -8.74 0.78 -9.35
CA THR A 23 -8.50 1.93 -10.24
C THR A 23 -9.71 2.85 -10.19
N LYS A 24 -9.50 4.12 -9.84
CA LYS A 24 -10.53 5.17 -9.88
C LYS A 24 -10.09 6.36 -10.74
N LYS A 25 -11.02 7.26 -11.03
CA LYS A 25 -10.71 8.59 -11.59
C LYS A 25 -10.97 9.65 -10.52
N ASP A 26 -10.14 10.68 -10.48
CA ASP A 26 -10.42 11.86 -9.66
C ASP A 26 -11.46 12.77 -10.33
N ALA A 27 -11.85 13.84 -9.62
CA ALA A 27 -12.82 14.82 -10.12
C ALA A 27 -12.34 15.58 -11.38
N LEU A 28 -11.04 15.59 -11.66
CA LEU A 28 -10.42 16.20 -12.83
C LEU A 28 -10.22 15.19 -13.97
N GLY A 29 -10.67 13.94 -13.80
CA GLY A 29 -10.57 12.86 -14.78
C GLY A 29 -9.21 12.15 -14.82
N HIS A 30 -8.28 12.46 -13.92
CA HIS A 30 -7.00 11.77 -13.82
C HIS A 30 -7.20 10.36 -13.28
N ARG A 31 -6.45 9.40 -13.84
CA ARG A 31 -6.46 8.02 -13.37
C ARG A 31 -5.63 7.90 -12.09
N ILE A 32 -6.22 7.26 -11.08
CA ILE A 32 -5.58 6.89 -9.83
C ILE A 32 -5.68 5.37 -9.68
N ASP A 33 -4.54 4.69 -9.63
CA ASP A 33 -4.45 3.28 -9.26
C ASP A 33 -4.05 3.17 -7.80
N ILE A 34 -4.89 2.54 -7.00
CA ILE A 34 -4.69 2.32 -5.57
C ILE A 34 -4.31 0.85 -5.38
N ILE A 35 -3.22 0.62 -4.67
CA ILE A 35 -2.72 -0.70 -4.31
C ILE A 35 -2.62 -0.74 -2.80
N GLU A 36 -3.25 -1.73 -2.19
CA GLU A 36 -3.16 -2.00 -0.77
C GLU A 36 -2.42 -3.31 -0.57
N TYR A 37 -1.41 -3.28 0.30
CA TYR A 37 -0.58 -4.44 0.55
C TYR A 37 -0.05 -4.46 1.98
N ALA A 38 0.30 -5.63 2.49
CA ALA A 38 0.90 -5.81 3.81
C ALA A 38 2.27 -6.44 3.69
N TYR A 39 3.32 -5.69 4.05
CA TYR A 39 4.67 -6.21 4.12
C TYR A 39 4.90 -6.95 5.45
N GLN A 40 5.34 -8.20 5.40
CA GLN A 40 5.58 -9.00 6.60
C GLN A 40 7.01 -9.52 6.67
N TRP A 41 7.65 -9.29 7.82
CA TRP A 41 8.99 -9.79 8.10
C TRP A 41 8.97 -10.65 9.38
N LYS A 42 9.37 -11.92 9.28
CA LYS A 42 9.54 -12.81 10.45
C LYS A 42 10.89 -12.55 11.10
N PHE A 43 10.89 -12.32 12.42
CA PHE A 43 12.13 -12.15 13.15
C PHE A 43 12.78 -13.51 13.40
N ASP A 44 14.11 -13.52 13.49
CA ASP A 44 14.82 -14.64 14.11
C ASP A 44 14.48 -14.74 15.61
N ASP A 45 14.78 -15.89 16.22
CA ASP A 45 14.40 -16.17 17.60
C ASP A 45 15.06 -15.22 18.62
N ALA A 46 16.26 -14.72 18.34
CA ALA A 46 16.98 -13.80 19.23
C ALA A 46 16.29 -12.42 19.25
N MET A 47 16.03 -11.87 18.05
CA MET A 47 15.32 -10.62 17.86
C MET A 47 13.88 -10.70 18.35
N ALA A 48 13.21 -11.83 18.13
CA ALA A 48 11.83 -12.04 18.57
C ALA A 48 11.69 -12.00 20.10
N ARG A 49 12.66 -12.57 20.83
CA ARG A 49 12.72 -12.52 22.30
C ARG A 49 12.96 -11.10 22.81
N GLN A 50 13.88 -10.37 22.18
CA GLN A 50 14.19 -8.99 22.55
C GLN A 50 13.00 -8.04 22.34
N LEU A 51 12.35 -8.16 21.18
CA LEU A 51 11.21 -7.30 20.81
C LEU A 51 9.87 -7.81 21.33
N ARG A 52 9.84 -8.98 22.00
CA ARG A 52 8.65 -9.68 22.49
C ARG A 52 7.55 -9.86 21.42
N ARG A 53 7.96 -10.12 20.18
CA ARG A 53 7.07 -10.30 19.02
C ARG A 53 7.74 -11.18 17.97
N LYS A 54 6.97 -12.00 17.25
CA LYS A 54 7.51 -12.97 16.27
C LYS A 54 7.68 -12.41 14.85
N LYS A 55 6.98 -11.32 14.53
CA LYS A 55 7.02 -10.70 13.20
C LYS A 55 6.80 -9.19 13.28
N PHE A 56 7.34 -8.49 12.30
CA PHE A 56 6.98 -7.14 11.91
C PHE A 56 5.94 -7.23 10.81
N GLN A 57 4.93 -6.37 10.86
CA GLN A 57 3.94 -6.24 9.81
C GLN A 57 3.66 -4.77 9.57
N LEU A 58 3.79 -4.37 8.31
CA LEU A 58 3.58 -3.01 7.83
C LEU A 58 2.42 -3.03 6.84
N HIS A 59 1.33 -2.37 7.17
CA HIS A 59 0.22 -2.17 6.24
C HIS A 59 0.55 -0.96 5.40
N CYS A 60 0.56 -1.15 4.09
CA CYS A 60 0.89 -0.15 3.09
C CYS A 60 -0.31 0.12 2.17
N LYS A 61 -0.45 1.39 1.77
CA LYS A 61 -1.37 1.80 0.73
C LYS A 61 -0.65 2.79 -0.19
N ALA A 62 -0.58 2.44 -1.47
CA ALA A 62 0.01 3.26 -2.50
C ALA A 62 -1.08 3.78 -3.44
N ALA A 63 -0.95 5.02 -3.89
CA ALA A 63 -1.75 5.61 -4.95
C ALA A 63 -0.83 6.11 -6.05
N VAL A 64 -1.00 5.59 -7.26
CA VAL A 64 -0.28 5.99 -8.45
C VAL A 64 -1.20 6.87 -9.29
N VAL A 65 -0.80 8.11 -9.52
CA VAL A 65 -1.56 9.07 -10.34
C VAL A 65 -0.76 9.39 -11.59
N VAL A 66 -1.39 9.27 -12.75
CA VAL A 66 -0.77 9.60 -14.03
C VAL A 66 -1.47 10.81 -14.64
N ALA A 67 -0.73 11.91 -14.79
CA ALA A 67 -1.25 13.17 -15.33
C ALA A 67 -0.20 13.84 -16.22
N ARG A 68 -0.61 14.30 -17.41
CA ARG A 68 0.25 15.04 -18.38
C ARG A 68 1.62 14.40 -18.63
N LYS A 69 1.66 13.07 -18.86
CA LYS A 69 2.88 12.25 -19.05
C LYS A 69 3.82 12.18 -17.83
N LYS A 70 3.37 12.61 -16.66
CA LYS A 70 4.08 12.46 -15.38
C LYS A 70 3.37 11.43 -14.50
N GLN A 71 4.15 10.72 -13.70
CA GLN A 71 3.66 9.76 -12.71
C GLN A 71 3.98 10.26 -11.31
N PHE A 72 2.97 10.25 -10.45
CA PHE A 72 3.07 10.60 -9.04
C PHE A 72 2.76 9.36 -8.22
N VAL A 73 3.54 9.12 -7.17
CA VAL A 73 3.34 8.00 -6.27
C VAL A 73 3.20 8.56 -4.87
N LEU A 74 2.03 8.35 -4.28
CA LEU A 74 1.79 8.55 -2.85
C LEU A 74 1.89 7.18 -2.18
N THR A 75 2.62 7.08 -1.08
CA THR A 75 2.70 5.84 -0.29
C THR A 75 2.50 6.18 1.17
N ILE A 76 1.62 5.43 1.81
CA ILE A 76 1.34 5.52 3.23
C ILE A 76 1.62 4.14 3.80
N ALA A 77 2.37 4.08 4.89
CA ALA A 77 2.71 2.82 5.53
C ALA A 77 2.68 2.99 7.04
N ALA A 78 2.18 1.98 7.75
CA ALA A 78 2.20 1.96 9.20
C ALA A 78 2.28 0.54 9.76
N GLU A 79 2.84 0.45 10.96
CA GLU A 79 3.04 -0.81 11.66
C GLU A 79 1.77 -1.21 12.43
N GLU A 80 1.17 -2.36 12.08
CA GLU A 80 -0.14 -2.82 12.61
C GLU A 80 -0.19 -2.99 14.13
N ASN A 81 0.92 -3.39 14.77
CA ASN A 81 0.95 -3.60 16.23
C ASN A 81 1.11 -2.30 17.02
N ARG A 82 1.56 -1.21 16.39
CA ARG A 82 1.77 0.09 17.07
C ARG A 82 0.59 1.02 16.90
N TRP A 83 -0.14 0.89 15.81
CA TRP A 83 -1.32 1.69 15.53
C TRP A 83 -2.44 0.72 15.18
N PRO A 84 -3.55 0.68 15.92
CA PRO A 84 -4.73 -0.06 15.47
C PRO A 84 -5.21 0.61 14.20
N ILE A 85 -4.78 0.07 13.06
CA ILE A 85 -5.08 0.58 11.74
C ILE A 85 -6.57 0.34 11.52
N ARG A 86 -7.38 1.39 11.66
CA ARG A 86 -8.78 1.35 11.26
C ARG A 86 -8.81 1.62 9.76
N GLY A 87 -9.33 0.65 8.99
CA GLY A 87 -9.23 0.55 7.53
C GLY A 87 -9.71 1.73 6.67
N ASP A 88 -10.14 2.84 7.26
CA ASP A 88 -10.52 4.07 6.56
C ASP A 88 -9.51 5.23 6.74
N ASP A 89 -8.65 5.24 7.76
CA ASP A 89 -7.78 6.40 8.02
C ASP A 89 -6.72 6.61 6.91
N TYR A 90 -6.19 5.53 6.34
CA TYR A 90 -5.30 5.63 5.16
C TYR A 90 -6.03 5.99 3.89
N LYS A 91 -7.32 5.66 3.81
CA LYS A 91 -8.15 6.05 2.68
C LYS A 91 -8.35 7.57 2.66
N ILE A 92 -8.49 8.22 3.82
CA ILE A 92 -8.60 9.69 3.92
C ILE A 92 -7.38 10.37 3.29
N ALA A 93 -6.15 9.92 3.60
CA ALA A 93 -4.95 10.53 3.05
C ALA A 93 -4.84 10.36 1.51
N ILE A 94 -5.34 9.26 0.95
CA ILE A 94 -5.41 9.06 -0.51
C ILE A 94 -6.55 9.86 -1.15
N ASP A 95 -7.71 9.93 -0.49
CA ASP A 95 -8.88 10.63 -1.01
C ASP A 95 -8.73 12.16 -0.96
N THR A 96 -7.94 12.66 0.00
CA THR A 96 -7.61 14.10 0.12
C THR A 96 -6.46 14.53 -0.78
N PHE A 97 -5.68 13.59 -1.32
CA PHE A 97 -4.61 13.91 -2.26
C PHE A 97 -5.18 14.51 -3.55
N LYS A 98 -4.75 15.73 -3.88
CA LYS A 98 -5.17 16.46 -5.08
C LYS A 98 -3.95 16.98 -5.83
N LEU A 99 -3.92 16.76 -7.13
CA LEU A 99 -3.01 17.45 -8.04
C LEU A 99 -3.71 18.74 -8.52
N THR A 100 -3.13 19.90 -8.24
CA THR A 100 -3.78 21.21 -8.40
C THR A 100 -3.36 22.00 -9.66
N TYR A 101 -2.55 21.43 -10.55
CA TYR A 101 -1.93 22.13 -11.69
C TYR A 101 -2.46 21.71 -13.07
#